data_AF-A0A0Z8GUL0-F1
#
_entry.id   AF-A0A0Z8GUL0-F1
#
_cell.length_a   1.000
_cell.length_b   1.000
_cell.length_c   1.000
_cell.angle_alpha   90.00
_cell.angle_beta   90.00
_cell.angle_gamma   90.00
#
_symmetry.space_group_name_H-M   'P 1'
#
loop_
_entity.id
_entity.type
_entity.pdbx_description
1 polymer ?
#
loop_
_entity_poly.entity_id
_entity_poly.type
_entity_poly.pdbx_seq_one_letter_code
_entity_poly.pdbx_strand_id
1 'polypeptide(L)'
;MFKKYTFDPKKFRLGMRTFKSGLAVFLVILLFGFMGWEGIQIAALTAVFSLREDFDQSVHFGASRILGNSIGGFYALLFFILDRLFLDHFWITAVFVPIFVMLTIMTNVAMNNKAGIIGGVSALLIITLSIPAGDTIQYVFIRVFETFIGVFIAILVNYDVNVIKKRFQDK
;
A
#
# COMPACT_ATOMS: atom_id res chain seq x y z
N MET A 1 -12.25 -24.26 21.05
CA MET A 1 -11.57 -24.09 19.73
C MET A 1 -10.78 -22.76 19.65
N PHE A 2 -10.10 -22.30 20.72
CA PHE A 2 -9.49 -20.95 20.77
C PHE A 2 -7.97 -20.91 21.03
N LYS A 3 -7.27 -22.04 21.01
CA LYS A 3 -5.84 -22.13 21.36
C LYS A 3 -4.88 -21.89 20.18
N LYS A 4 -5.28 -21.15 19.13
CA LYS A 4 -4.47 -20.97 17.90
C LYS A 4 -3.39 -19.90 18.03
N TYR A 5 -3.55 -18.94 18.93
CA TYR A 5 -2.61 -17.83 19.11
C TYR A 5 -1.98 -17.90 20.50
N THR A 6 -0.74 -18.39 20.56
CA THR A 6 0.07 -18.43 21.78
C THR A 6 1.42 -17.78 21.50
N PHE A 7 1.88 -16.91 22.40
CA PHE A 7 3.20 -16.31 22.29
C PHE A 7 4.28 -17.35 22.59
N ASP A 8 5.21 -17.54 21.65
CA ASP A 8 6.38 -18.41 21.82
C ASP A 8 7.64 -17.53 21.90
N PRO A 9 8.17 -17.26 23.11
CA PRO A 9 9.35 -16.43 23.29
C PRO A 9 10.56 -16.90 22.47
N LYS A 10 10.68 -18.21 22.18
CA LYS A 10 11.81 -18.75 21.41
C LYS A 10 11.77 -18.33 19.94
N LYS A 11 10.59 -18.00 19.41
CA LYS A 11 10.41 -17.51 18.03
C LYS A 11 10.53 -15.99 17.92
N PHE A 12 10.57 -15.27 19.04
CA PHE A 12 10.75 -13.82 19.07
C PHE A 12 12.23 -13.48 18.83
N ARG A 13 12.65 -13.52 17.57
CA ARG A 13 14.01 -13.23 17.12
C ARG A 13 13.99 -12.30 15.92
N LEU A 14 15.02 -11.47 15.81
CA LEU A 14 15.16 -10.53 14.70
C LEU A 14 15.56 -11.28 13.41
N GLY A 15 14.58 -11.57 12.57
CA GLY A 15 14.81 -12.11 11.23
C GLY A 15 15.29 -11.03 10.25
N MET A 16 15.97 -11.45 9.18
CA MET A 16 16.49 -10.54 8.16
C MET A 16 15.38 -9.72 7.50
N ARG A 17 14.23 -10.34 7.20
CA ARG A 17 13.05 -9.65 6.67
C ARG A 17 12.53 -8.60 7.65
N THR A 18 12.45 -8.93 8.95
CA THR A 18 12.02 -7.99 10.00
C THR A 18 12.94 -6.78 10.09
N PHE A 19 14.26 -7.00 10.03
CA PHE A 19 15.25 -5.90 9.99
C PHE A 19 15.07 -5.01 8.76
N LYS A 20 14.97 -5.60 7.55
CA LYS A 20 14.70 -4.85 6.31
C LYS A 20 13.41 -4.04 6.39
N SER A 21 12.34 -4.59 6.95
CA SER A 21 11.08 -3.86 7.16
C SER A 21 11.27 -2.63 8.05
N GLY A 22 11.98 -2.77 9.18
CA GLY A 22 12.30 -1.64 10.05
C GLY A 22 13.15 -0.58 9.35
N LEU A 23 14.18 -1.00 8.62
CA LEU A 23 15.04 -0.10 7.84
C LEU A 23 14.27 0.65 6.75
N ALA A 24 13.37 -0.03 6.03
CA ALA A 24 12.55 0.61 5.00
C ALA A 24 11.60 1.66 5.59
N VAL A 25 10.97 1.38 6.74
CA VAL A 25 10.13 2.37 7.43
C VAL A 25 10.96 3.56 7.89
N PHE A 26 12.15 3.32 8.45
CA PHE A 26 13.07 4.39 8.84
C PHE A 26 13.42 5.30 7.67
N LEU A 27 13.76 4.73 6.50
CA LEU A 27 14.07 5.51 5.30
C LEU A 27 12.86 6.28 4.75
N VAL A 28 11.66 5.69 4.80
CA VAL A 28 10.41 6.40 4.45
C VAL A 28 10.20 7.61 5.35
N ILE A 29 10.32 7.43 6.68
CA ILE A 29 10.11 8.51 7.64
C ILE A 29 11.12 9.63 7.42
N LEU A 30 12.40 9.30 7.23
CA LEU A 30 13.43 10.30 6.94
C LEU A 30 13.12 11.05 5.64
N LEU A 31 12.85 10.33 4.54
CA LEU A 31 12.59 10.95 3.25
C LEU A 31 11.42 11.92 3.31
N PHE A 32 10.27 11.47 3.84
CA PHE A 32 9.07 12.31 3.89
C PHE A 32 9.23 13.46 4.89
N GLY A 33 9.90 13.21 6.03
CA GLY A 33 10.18 14.25 7.02
C GLY A 33 11.07 15.36 6.48
N PHE A 34 12.11 15.03 5.70
CA PHE A 34 12.97 16.05 5.07
C PHE A 34 12.29 16.78 3.91
N MET A 35 11.44 16.10 3.14
CA MET A 35 10.74 16.70 2.00
C MET A 35 9.45 17.44 2.38
N GLY A 36 8.97 17.28 3.62
CA GLY A 36 7.69 17.84 4.07
C GLY A 36 6.48 17.22 3.37
N TRP A 37 6.57 15.97 2.92
CA TRP A 37 5.49 15.29 2.21
C TRP A 37 4.48 14.65 3.18
N GLU A 38 3.21 14.66 2.78
CA GLU A 38 2.12 14.00 3.51
C GLU A 38 2.06 12.49 3.23
N GLY A 39 1.24 11.77 3.99
CA GLY A 39 0.94 10.34 3.84
C GLY A 39 2.12 9.37 4.00
N ILE A 40 3.04 9.73 4.90
CA ILE A 40 4.10 8.86 5.47
C ILE A 40 3.55 7.47 5.84
N GLN A 41 2.34 7.42 6.42
CA GLN A 41 1.69 6.17 6.85
C GLN A 41 1.47 5.19 5.69
N ILE A 42 0.99 5.69 4.54
CA ILE A 42 0.70 4.87 3.35
C ILE A 42 2.00 4.39 2.72
N ALA A 43 3.00 5.26 2.61
CA ALA A 43 4.32 4.91 2.08
C ALA A 43 5.00 3.85 2.97
N ALA A 44 4.96 4.01 4.30
CA ALA A 44 5.58 3.10 5.25
C ALA A 44 4.90 1.71 5.25
N LEU A 45 3.57 1.67 5.29
CA LEU A 45 2.81 0.43 5.15
C LEU A 45 3.14 -0.27 3.83
N THR A 46 3.18 0.50 2.75
CA THR A 46 3.51 -0.03 1.43
C THR A 46 4.91 -0.61 1.37
N ALA A 47 5.90 0.04 2.00
CA ALA A 47 7.25 -0.49 2.08
C ALA A 47 7.28 -1.85 2.82
N VAL A 48 6.64 -1.93 3.99
CA VAL A 48 6.59 -3.16 4.80
C VAL A 48 5.90 -4.31 4.05
N PHE A 49 4.77 -4.01 3.41
CA PHE A 49 4.02 -5.05 2.70
C PHE A 49 4.69 -5.50 1.40
N SER A 50 5.46 -4.64 0.75
CA SER A 50 6.17 -4.96 -0.50
C SER A 50 7.45 -5.75 -0.27
N LEU A 51 8.04 -5.66 0.92
CA LEU A 51 9.17 -6.50 1.30
C LEU A 51 8.75 -7.98 1.43
N ARG A 52 9.42 -8.82 0.65
CA ARG A 52 9.40 -10.29 0.69
C ARG A 52 10.81 -10.82 0.98
N GLU A 53 10.92 -12.12 1.21
CA GLU A 53 12.22 -12.75 1.48
C GLU A 53 13.12 -12.67 0.24
N ASP A 54 12.54 -12.93 -0.94
CA ASP A 54 13.22 -12.82 -2.23
C ASP A 54 12.99 -11.46 -2.90
N PHE A 55 14.00 -11.02 -3.67
CA PHE A 55 13.96 -9.76 -4.40
C PHE A 55 12.88 -9.76 -5.49
N ASP A 56 12.85 -10.78 -6.34
CA ASP A 56 11.87 -10.88 -7.44
C ASP A 56 10.44 -10.90 -6.93
N GLN A 57 10.19 -11.59 -5.82
CA GLN A 57 8.89 -11.57 -5.15
C GLN A 57 8.53 -10.19 -4.62
N SER A 58 9.51 -9.42 -4.15
CA SER A 58 9.28 -8.04 -3.67
C SER A 58 8.94 -7.10 -4.82
N VAL A 59 9.62 -7.25 -5.97
CA VAL A 59 9.31 -6.48 -7.18
C VAL A 59 7.91 -6.83 -7.69
N HIS A 60 7.58 -8.13 -7.81
CA HIS A 60 6.27 -8.57 -8.27
C HIS A 60 5.15 -8.11 -7.33
N PHE A 61 5.33 -8.24 -6.02
CA PHE A 61 4.36 -7.80 -5.04
C PHE A 61 4.24 -6.27 -4.99
N GLY A 62 5.34 -5.54 -5.14
CA GLY A 62 5.36 -4.08 -5.24
C GLY A 62 4.59 -3.58 -6.47
N ALA A 63 4.83 -4.17 -7.64
CA ALA A 63 4.12 -3.84 -8.88
C ALA A 63 2.61 -4.14 -8.76
N SER A 64 2.27 -5.29 -8.17
CA SER A 64 0.88 -5.66 -7.85
C SER A 64 0.19 -4.61 -6.99
N ARG A 65 0.92 -4.03 -6.03
CA ARG A 65 0.41 -3.01 -5.12
C ARG A 65 0.23 -1.65 -5.78
N ILE A 66 1.17 -1.22 -6.62
CA ILE A 66 1.03 0.01 -7.42
C ILE A 66 -0.19 -0.10 -8.33
N LEU A 67 -0.34 -1.23 -9.05
CA LEU A 67 -1.49 -1.47 -9.92
C LEU A 67 -2.80 -1.48 -9.13
N GLY A 68 -2.85 -2.23 -8.02
CA GLY A 68 -4.04 -2.33 -7.18
C GLY A 68 -4.48 -0.97 -6.64
N ASN A 69 -3.55 -0.20 -6.07
CA ASN A 69 -3.80 1.14 -5.55
C ASN A 69 -4.24 2.12 -6.65
N SER A 70 -3.69 2.00 -7.86
CA SER A 70 -4.11 2.80 -9.02
C SER A 70 -5.54 2.48 -9.45
N ILE A 71 -5.94 1.20 -9.48
CA ILE A 71 -7.32 0.79 -9.77
C ILE A 71 -8.29 1.34 -8.71
N GLY A 72 -7.92 1.25 -7.43
CA GLY A 72 -8.74 1.81 -6.35
C GLY A 72 -8.85 3.33 -6.42
N GLY A 73 -7.75 4.03 -6.73
CA GLY A 73 -7.74 5.47 -6.98
C GLY A 73 -8.61 5.88 -8.17
N PHE A 74 -8.58 5.11 -9.25
CA PHE A 74 -9.44 5.33 -10.42
C PHE A 74 -10.94 5.23 -10.04
N TYR A 75 -11.35 4.18 -9.33
CA TYR A 75 -12.74 4.07 -8.89
C TYR A 75 -13.13 5.13 -7.85
N ALA A 76 -12.18 5.60 -7.03
CA ALA A 76 -12.43 6.71 -6.12
C ALA A 76 -12.68 8.02 -6.86
N LEU A 77 -11.94 8.28 -7.96
CA LEU A 77 -12.19 9.42 -8.83
C LEU A 77 -13.58 9.35 -9.47
N LEU A 78 -13.98 8.18 -9.98
CA LEU A 78 -15.32 7.98 -10.54
C LEU A 78 -16.42 8.20 -9.49
N PHE A 79 -16.22 7.66 -8.28
CA PHE A 79 -17.13 7.91 -7.16
C PHE A 79 -17.25 9.39 -6.86
N PHE A 80 -16.14 10.12 -6.76
CA PHE A 80 -16.15 11.54 -6.42
C PHE A 80 -16.86 12.40 -7.46
N ILE A 81 -16.68 12.09 -8.76
CA ILE A 81 -17.43 12.75 -9.83
C ILE A 81 -18.94 12.53 -9.64
N LEU A 82 -19.33 11.30 -9.31
CA LEU A 82 -20.72 10.94 -9.07
C LEU A 82 -21.28 11.62 -7.81
N ASP A 83 -20.58 11.59 -6.68
CA ASP A 83 -21.00 12.19 -5.41
C ASP A 83 -21.23 13.70 -5.54
N ARG A 84 -20.34 14.39 -6.26
CA ARG A 84 -20.46 15.83 -6.53
C ARG A 84 -21.67 16.20 -7.39
N LEU A 85 -22.10 15.31 -8.30
CA LEU A 85 -23.32 15.52 -9.09
C LEU A 85 -24.60 15.44 -8.24
N PHE A 86 -24.54 14.76 -7.10
CA PHE A 86 -25.68 14.53 -6.20
C PHE A 86 -25.57 15.27 -4.86
N LEU A 87 -24.70 16.30 -4.78
CA LEU A 87 -24.54 17.19 -3.62
C LEU A 87 -24.23 16.45 -2.30
N ASP A 88 -23.33 15.47 -2.35
CA ASP A 88 -22.81 14.75 -1.17
C ASP A 88 -23.89 14.07 -0.32
N HIS A 89 -24.95 13.58 -0.98
CA HIS A 89 -26.04 12.90 -0.27
C HIS A 89 -25.56 11.56 0.28
N PHE A 90 -25.76 11.32 1.59
CA PHE A 90 -25.35 10.08 2.28
C PHE A 90 -25.71 8.78 1.54
N TRP A 91 -26.89 8.69 0.93
CA TRP A 91 -27.32 7.49 0.19
C TRP A 91 -26.46 7.19 -1.03
N ILE A 92 -25.86 8.20 -1.65
CA ILE A 92 -24.94 8.03 -2.76
C ILE A 92 -23.68 7.32 -2.27
N THR A 93 -23.08 7.81 -1.18
CA THR A 93 -21.96 7.14 -0.52
C THR A 93 -22.35 5.70 -0.11
N ALA A 94 -23.49 5.53 0.57
CA ALA A 94 -23.92 4.23 1.10
C ALA A 94 -24.17 3.17 0.02
N VAL A 95 -24.63 3.56 -1.16
CA VAL A 95 -24.92 2.63 -2.27
C VAL A 95 -23.71 2.46 -3.19
N PHE A 96 -23.06 3.55 -3.58
CA PHE A 96 -22.02 3.50 -4.61
C PHE A 96 -20.65 3.09 -4.08
N VAL A 97 -20.27 3.42 -2.85
CA VAL A 97 -18.98 2.96 -2.29
C VAL A 97 -18.88 1.42 -2.30
N PRO A 98 -19.89 0.64 -1.82
CA PRO A 98 -19.87 -0.81 -1.94
C PRO A 98 -19.79 -1.30 -3.40
N ILE A 99 -20.49 -0.65 -4.33
CA ILE A 99 -20.42 -0.99 -5.77
C ILE A 99 -19.00 -0.79 -6.29
N PHE A 100 -18.37 0.33 -5.99
CA PHE A 100 -16.99 0.61 -6.40
C PHE A 100 -15.98 -0.32 -5.72
N VAL A 101 -16.24 -0.79 -4.49
CA VAL A 101 -15.44 -1.86 -3.86
C VAL A 101 -15.54 -3.14 -4.67
N MET A 102 -16.76 -3.58 -5.04
CA MET A 102 -16.94 -4.77 -5.87
C MET A 102 -16.24 -4.63 -7.22
N LEU A 103 -16.37 -3.48 -7.88
CA LEU A 103 -15.68 -3.18 -9.14
C LEU A 103 -14.15 -3.19 -8.98
N THR A 104 -13.63 -2.60 -7.91
CA THR A 104 -12.18 -2.63 -7.61
C THR A 104 -11.66 -4.05 -7.46
N ILE A 105 -12.41 -4.92 -6.77
CA ILE A 105 -12.07 -6.34 -6.63
C ILE A 105 -12.14 -7.04 -7.98
N MET A 106 -13.25 -6.90 -8.71
CA MET A 106 -13.47 -7.55 -10.00
C MET A 106 -12.40 -7.16 -11.02
N THR A 107 -12.03 -5.89 -11.10
CA THR A 107 -10.99 -5.40 -12.01
C THR A 107 -9.62 -5.92 -11.65
N ASN A 108 -9.26 -5.96 -10.36
CA ASN A 108 -8.02 -6.59 -9.93
C ASN A 108 -7.99 -8.10 -10.26
N VAL A 109 -9.10 -8.82 -10.07
CA VAL A 109 -9.19 -10.23 -10.44
C VAL A 109 -9.06 -10.41 -11.96
N ALA A 110 -9.74 -9.59 -12.75
CA ALA A 110 -9.67 -9.61 -14.21
C ALA A 110 -8.26 -9.31 -14.74
N MET A 111 -7.49 -8.48 -14.04
CA MET A 111 -6.08 -8.18 -14.35
C MET A 111 -5.09 -9.20 -13.75
N ASN A 112 -5.57 -10.33 -13.21
CA ASN A 112 -4.77 -11.33 -12.50
C ASN A 112 -3.95 -10.76 -11.32
N ASN A 113 -4.43 -9.68 -10.71
CA ASN A 113 -3.75 -8.90 -9.67
C ASN A 113 -4.32 -9.17 -8.26
N LYS A 114 -4.50 -10.44 -7.89
CA LYS A 114 -5.15 -10.82 -6.61
C LYS A 114 -4.42 -10.25 -5.38
N ALA A 115 -3.10 -10.17 -5.42
CA ALA A 115 -2.27 -9.60 -4.36
C ALA A 115 -2.49 -8.08 -4.14
N GLY A 116 -2.97 -7.38 -5.18
CA GLY A 116 -3.23 -5.94 -5.14
C GLY A 116 -4.62 -5.56 -4.62
N ILE A 117 -5.54 -6.53 -4.46
CA ILE A 117 -6.94 -6.28 -4.07
C ILE A 117 -7.04 -5.49 -2.77
N ILE A 118 -6.34 -5.91 -1.71
CA ILE A 118 -6.37 -5.23 -0.42
C ILE A 118 -5.86 -3.79 -0.57
N GLY A 119 -4.75 -3.60 -1.30
CA GLY A 119 -4.20 -2.28 -1.57
C GLY A 119 -5.20 -1.37 -2.29
N GLY A 120 -5.83 -1.87 -3.36
CA GLY A 120 -6.82 -1.13 -4.14
C GLY A 120 -8.09 -0.79 -3.36
N VAL A 121 -8.66 -1.76 -2.63
CA VAL A 121 -9.85 -1.51 -1.82
C VAL A 121 -9.54 -0.53 -0.69
N SER A 122 -8.39 -0.65 -0.03
CA SER A 122 -7.95 0.34 0.96
C SER A 122 -7.73 1.73 0.35
N ALA A 123 -7.22 1.80 -0.90
CA ALA A 123 -7.08 3.04 -1.65
C ALA A 123 -8.43 3.75 -1.77
N LEU A 124 -9.39 3.05 -2.38
CA LEU A 124 -10.76 3.51 -2.57
C LEU A 124 -11.38 3.99 -1.25
N LEU A 125 -11.45 3.11 -0.25
CA LEU A 125 -12.19 3.40 0.99
C LEU A 125 -11.61 4.59 1.76
N ILE A 126 -10.29 4.70 1.88
CA ILE A 126 -9.68 5.85 2.56
C ILE A 126 -9.93 7.14 1.77
N ILE A 127 -9.88 7.10 0.43
CA ILE A 127 -10.16 8.30 -0.38
C ILE A 127 -11.62 8.72 -0.24
N THR A 128 -12.55 7.77 -0.33
CA THR A 128 -13.99 8.06 -0.35
C THR A 128 -14.59 8.30 1.03
N LEU A 129 -14.01 7.76 2.10
CA LEU A 129 -14.58 7.84 3.46
C LEU A 129 -13.78 8.71 4.44
N SER A 130 -12.55 9.13 4.11
CA SER A 130 -11.70 9.88 5.06
C SER A 130 -11.36 11.31 4.62
N ILE A 131 -11.77 11.75 3.43
CA ILE A 131 -11.41 13.08 2.90
C ILE A 131 -12.65 13.99 2.86
N PRO A 132 -12.58 15.22 3.40
CA PRO A 132 -13.63 16.23 3.21
C PRO A 132 -13.76 16.62 1.73
N ALA A 133 -15.00 16.87 1.27
CA ALA A 133 -15.30 17.27 -0.10
C ALA A 133 -14.51 18.55 -0.50
N GLY A 134 -13.42 18.41 -1.25
CA GLY A 134 -12.58 19.53 -1.69
C GLY A 134 -11.28 19.13 -2.38
N ASP A 135 -10.50 18.22 -1.78
CA ASP A 135 -9.13 17.87 -2.23
C ASP A 135 -8.99 16.49 -2.89
N THR A 136 -10.11 15.84 -3.23
CA THR A 136 -10.15 14.41 -3.56
C THR A 136 -9.31 14.02 -4.78
N ILE A 137 -9.25 14.86 -5.83
CA ILE A 137 -8.48 14.54 -7.05
C ILE A 137 -6.98 14.57 -6.76
N GLN A 138 -6.49 15.65 -6.15
CA GLN A 138 -5.08 15.78 -5.77
C GLN A 138 -4.67 14.65 -4.83
N TYR A 139 -5.53 14.30 -3.88
CA TYR A 139 -5.26 13.22 -2.95
C TYR A 139 -5.14 11.85 -3.63
N VAL A 140 -5.92 11.56 -4.68
CA VAL A 140 -5.77 10.30 -5.43
C VAL A 140 -4.37 10.18 -6.02
N PHE A 141 -3.85 11.26 -6.62
CA PHE A 141 -2.49 11.27 -7.17
C PHE A 141 -1.43 11.12 -6.09
N ILE A 142 -1.60 11.83 -4.96
CA ILE A 142 -0.76 11.70 -3.78
C ILE A 142 -0.74 10.24 -3.29
N ARG A 143 -1.89 9.58 -3.20
CA ARG A 143 -2.01 8.17 -2.76
C ARG A 143 -1.24 7.20 -3.66
N VAL A 144 -1.34 7.38 -4.97
CA VAL A 144 -0.60 6.56 -5.94
C VAL A 144 0.90 6.82 -5.84
N PHE A 145 1.28 8.09 -5.70
CA PHE A 145 2.67 8.51 -5.52
C PHE A 145 3.29 7.95 -4.24
N GLU A 146 2.64 8.07 -3.09
CA GLU A 146 3.09 7.51 -1.80
C GLU A 146 3.32 5.99 -1.88
N THR A 147 2.40 5.29 -2.55
CA THR A 147 2.50 3.84 -2.77
C THR A 147 3.72 3.53 -3.65
N PHE A 148 3.95 4.31 -4.71
CA PHE A 148 5.12 4.16 -5.55
C PHE A 148 6.42 4.37 -4.76
N ILE A 149 6.52 5.44 -3.97
CA ILE A 149 7.71 5.71 -3.15
C ILE A 149 7.95 4.60 -2.11
N GLY A 150 6.89 4.11 -1.46
CA GLY A 150 7.00 2.99 -0.53
C GLY A 150 7.52 1.71 -1.20
N VAL A 151 7.02 1.37 -2.40
CA VAL A 151 7.50 0.23 -3.18
C VAL A 151 8.96 0.42 -3.60
N PHE A 152 9.31 1.62 -4.06
CA PHE A 152 10.67 1.95 -4.46
C PHE A 152 11.67 1.75 -3.32
N ILE A 153 11.38 2.29 -2.13
CA ILE A 153 12.23 2.11 -0.94
C ILE A 153 12.32 0.64 -0.53
N ALA A 154 11.21 -0.11 -0.59
CA ALA A 154 11.23 -1.55 -0.29
C ALA A 154 12.16 -2.33 -1.24
N ILE A 155 12.10 -2.04 -2.54
CA ILE A 155 12.95 -2.69 -3.54
C ILE A 155 14.42 -2.35 -3.30
N LEU A 156 14.74 -1.06 -3.07
CA LEU A 156 16.11 -0.62 -2.75
C LEU A 156 16.65 -1.33 -1.51
N VAL A 157 15.91 -1.30 -0.40
CA VAL A 157 16.33 -1.95 0.86
C VAL A 157 16.52 -3.45 0.67
N ASN A 158 15.67 -4.12 -0.10
CA ASN A 158 15.83 -5.55 -0.32
C ASN A 158 17.08 -5.86 -1.14
N TYR A 159 17.32 -5.10 -2.20
CA TYR A 159 18.49 -5.24 -3.05
C TYR A 159 19.79 -4.98 -2.28
N ASP A 160 19.93 -3.81 -1.66
CA ASP A 160 21.16 -3.37 -1.01
C ASP A 160 21.56 -4.31 0.12
N VAL A 161 20.61 -4.68 0.98
CA VAL A 161 20.89 -5.58 2.11
C VAL A 161 21.27 -6.98 1.61
N ASN A 162 20.67 -7.47 0.51
CA ASN A 162 21.07 -8.75 -0.07
C ASN A 162 22.48 -8.71 -0.67
N VAL A 163 22.82 -7.63 -1.39
CA VAL A 163 24.15 -7.43 -1.97
C VAL A 163 25.21 -7.35 -0.86
N ILE A 164 24.96 -6.58 0.19
CA ILE A 164 25.85 -6.46 1.34
C ILE A 164 26.06 -7.83 1.99
N LYS A 165 24.98 -8.56 2.27
CA LYS A 165 25.07 -9.90 2.87
C LYS A 165 25.95 -10.84 2.03
N LYS A 166 25.76 -10.86 0.71
CA LYS A 166 26.55 -11.71 -0.19
C LYS A 166 28.05 -11.37 -0.12
N ARG A 167 28.40 -10.08 -0.13
CA ARG A 167 29.79 -9.62 -0.01
C ARG A 167 30.47 -9.98 1.33
N PHE A 168 29.70 -10.10 2.41
CA PHE A 168 30.22 -10.54 3.71
C PHE A 168 30.33 -12.06 3.85
N GLN A 169 29.64 -12.84 3.01
CA GLN A 169 29.73 -14.30 2.99
C GLN A 169 30.82 -14.82 2.04
N ASP A 170 31.19 -14.03 1.03
CA ASP A 170 32.25 -14.32 0.07
C ASP A 170 33.67 -13.93 0.61
N LYS A 171 33.77 -13.50 1.87
CA LYS A 171 35.02 -13.21 2.60
C LYS A 171 35.20 -14.20 3.74
#